data_AF-A0A259PKK4-F1
#
_entry.id   AF-A0A259PKK4-F1
#
_cell.length_a   1.000
_cell.length_b   1.000
_cell.length_c   1.000
_cell.angle_alpha   90.00
_cell.angle_beta   90.00
_cell.angle_gamma   90.00
#
_symmetry.space_group_name_H-M   'P 1'
#
loop_
_entity.id
_entity.type
_entity.pdbx_description
1 polymer ?
#
loop_
_entity_poly.entity_id
_entity_poly.type
_entity_poly.pdbx_seq_one_letter_code
_entity_poly.pdbx_strand_id
1 'polypeptide(L)'
;MSESISQFEYQVKAFFDAIQSWRKAYTYSRLNYLGIRNSAGELLIVSARIILSGVDIGEIKPKFKSGNIEAGQWNINQNAQSIEELLKSLTNKSGLNIHGQDIIRLSTDDIEGLHVSDPILLHPEGLSSGSRLSVLSMYGDKLGFWLNQPETDWSLKSADMPFDSLQELLQEYGLGYSKDGRSVIEVVGRSAIEVFHGSEVKGGVAKIGIWLTKSLDKAAAKIGYRVLSKGQVITRSSISGNDLDWSEESQERIGTKSISIPPGSVLQCIVSYDNKTHHVSWRADVDTFQNSRAVAFSLVDPNQTILNGCLLPDPQAKGKAADDFETGICWLLWVLGFSPAIFGVHPKTRDGLDIVATSPKGDYLVVECTLGLLRSESKLSKLGARAVQLRKSLDASNLTHLQILPIIATALSREEIEADIASAEDLGILVLAKEDIEKLFNTLSWFPNPDSQYEQATAKVIKNKEMRKSINGGEF
;
A
#
# COMPACT_ATOMS: atom_id res chain seq x y z
N MET A 1 -34.94 12.43 -15.32
CA MET A 1 -33.82 12.76 -16.23
C MET A 1 -33.31 14.19 -16.06
N SER A 2 -34.17 15.23 -15.98
CA SER A 2 -33.69 16.61 -15.77
C SER A 2 -33.00 16.81 -14.40
N GLU A 3 -33.53 16.20 -13.34
CA GLU A 3 -33.01 16.32 -11.98
C GLU A 3 -31.65 15.60 -11.80
N SER A 4 -31.47 14.43 -12.41
CA SER A 4 -30.20 13.68 -12.37
C SER A 4 -29.06 14.36 -13.16
N ILE A 5 -29.38 15.02 -14.28
CA ILE A 5 -28.39 15.82 -15.04
C ILE A 5 -27.95 17.02 -14.20
N SER A 6 -28.88 17.66 -13.49
CA SER A 6 -28.55 18.79 -12.61
C SER A 6 -27.65 18.39 -11.44
N GLN A 7 -27.84 17.20 -10.87
CA GLN A 7 -27.01 16.68 -9.79
C GLN A 7 -25.60 16.28 -10.26
N PHE A 8 -25.49 15.65 -11.43
CA PHE A 8 -24.18 15.33 -12.03
C PHE A 8 -23.35 16.60 -12.23
N GLU A 9 -23.90 17.62 -12.89
CA GLU A 9 -23.16 18.85 -13.18
C GLU A 9 -22.79 19.59 -11.90
N TYR A 10 -23.68 19.60 -10.91
CA TYR A 10 -23.44 20.20 -9.61
C TYR A 10 -22.26 19.54 -8.88
N GLN A 11 -22.23 18.20 -8.77
CA GLN A 11 -21.18 17.50 -8.02
C GLN A 11 -19.82 17.52 -8.72
N VAL A 12 -19.81 17.39 -10.05
CA VAL A 12 -18.60 17.55 -10.86
C VAL A 12 -18.04 18.96 -10.66
N LYS A 13 -18.89 20.00 -10.76
CA LYS A 13 -18.48 21.38 -10.51
C LYS A 13 -17.96 21.57 -9.08
N ALA A 14 -18.66 21.03 -8.08
CA ALA A 14 -18.26 21.13 -6.68
C ALA A 14 -16.87 20.52 -6.43
N PHE A 15 -16.54 19.38 -7.04
CA PHE A 15 -15.20 18.80 -6.98
C PHE A 15 -14.14 19.73 -7.57
N PHE A 16 -14.35 20.22 -8.80
CA PHE A 16 -13.36 21.04 -9.49
C PHE A 16 -13.20 22.43 -8.86
N ASP A 17 -14.27 23.03 -8.35
CA ASP A 17 -14.23 24.25 -7.56
C ASP A 17 -13.39 24.04 -6.28
N ALA A 18 -13.57 22.90 -5.60
CA ALA A 18 -12.87 22.60 -4.36
C ALA A 18 -11.35 22.40 -4.52
N ILE A 19 -10.89 22.03 -5.71
CA ILE A 19 -9.48 21.86 -6.05
C ILE A 19 -8.91 23.03 -6.87
N GLN A 20 -9.71 24.07 -7.15
CA GLN A 20 -9.39 25.09 -8.14
C GLN A 20 -8.06 25.79 -7.89
N SER A 21 -7.71 26.06 -6.62
CA SER A 21 -6.48 26.81 -6.30
C SER A 21 -5.19 26.05 -6.60
N TRP A 22 -5.21 24.72 -6.62
CA TRP A 22 -4.07 23.88 -7.02
C TRP A 22 -4.33 23.06 -8.29
N ARG A 23 -5.46 23.25 -8.97
CA ARG A 23 -5.82 22.47 -10.17
C ARG A 23 -4.74 22.51 -11.25
N LYS A 24 -4.06 23.65 -11.42
CA LYS A 24 -2.93 23.80 -12.36
C LYS A 24 -1.74 22.89 -12.05
N ALA A 25 -1.66 22.29 -10.85
CA ALA A 25 -0.68 21.27 -10.53
C ALA A 25 -0.87 20.00 -11.36
N TYR A 26 -2.10 19.69 -11.77
CA TYR A 26 -2.41 18.43 -12.45
C TYR A 26 -2.05 18.50 -13.93
N THR A 27 -0.76 18.54 -14.24
CA THR A 27 -0.24 18.53 -15.61
C THR A 27 -0.31 17.14 -16.25
N TYR A 28 -0.44 16.09 -15.44
CA TYR A 28 -0.59 14.72 -15.89
C TYR A 28 -1.95 14.17 -15.48
N SER A 29 -2.59 13.49 -16.41
CA SER A 29 -3.85 12.79 -16.16
C SER A 29 -3.90 11.47 -16.92
N ARG A 30 -4.39 10.42 -16.25
CA ARG A 30 -4.52 9.09 -16.83
C ARG A 30 -5.84 8.47 -16.44
N LEU A 31 -6.54 7.92 -17.42
CA LEU A 31 -7.65 7.00 -17.21
C LEU A 31 -7.10 5.59 -17.09
N ASN A 32 -7.22 5.00 -15.90
CA ASN A 32 -7.12 3.56 -15.71
C ASN A 32 -8.53 3.00 -15.81
N TYR A 33 -8.71 1.86 -16.47
CA TYR A 33 -10.03 1.25 -16.60
C TYR A 33 -9.96 -0.27 -16.62
N LEU A 34 -11.05 -0.88 -16.16
CA LEU A 34 -11.45 -2.25 -16.35
C LEU A 34 -12.89 -2.24 -16.82
N GLY A 35 -13.17 -2.98 -17.88
CA GLY A 35 -14.51 -3.08 -18.43
C GLY A 35 -14.80 -4.44 -19.03
N ILE A 36 -16.06 -4.61 -19.43
CA ILE A 36 -16.58 -5.81 -20.08
C ILE A 36 -17.19 -5.43 -21.40
N ARG A 37 -16.80 -6.13 -22.45
CA ARG A 37 -17.33 -5.93 -23.79
C ARG A 37 -18.71 -6.55 -23.92
N ASN A 38 -19.69 -5.75 -24.32
CA ASN A 38 -21.05 -6.23 -24.60
C ASN A 38 -21.17 -6.82 -26.02
N SER A 39 -22.34 -7.34 -26.37
CA SER A 39 -22.61 -7.93 -27.69
C SER A 39 -22.56 -6.93 -28.84
N ALA A 40 -22.72 -5.63 -28.57
CA ALA A 40 -22.55 -4.56 -29.54
C ALA A 40 -21.08 -4.15 -29.73
N GLY A 41 -20.15 -4.76 -28.98
CA GLY A 41 -18.73 -4.45 -29.02
C GLY A 41 -18.33 -3.22 -28.21
N GLU A 42 -19.22 -2.65 -27.41
CA GLU A 42 -18.91 -1.52 -26.52
C GLU A 42 -18.25 -2.03 -25.24
N LEU A 43 -17.28 -1.28 -24.71
CA LEU A 43 -16.65 -1.56 -23.44
C LEU A 43 -17.39 -0.87 -22.29
N LEU A 44 -18.11 -1.67 -21.51
CA LEU A 44 -18.83 -1.20 -20.32
C LEU A 44 -17.89 -1.16 -19.12
N ILE A 45 -17.73 0.01 -18.52
CA ILE A 45 -16.87 0.21 -17.36
C ILE A 45 -17.41 -0.58 -16.18
N VAL A 46 -16.53 -1.39 -15.60
CA VAL A 46 -16.70 -2.00 -14.28
C VAL A 46 -16.07 -1.10 -13.23
N SER A 47 -14.82 -0.70 -13.46
CA SER A 47 -14.11 0.22 -12.57
C SER A 47 -13.18 1.07 -13.40
N ALA A 48 -13.21 2.38 -13.18
CA ALA A 48 -12.28 3.30 -13.78
C ALA A 48 -11.80 4.33 -12.77
N ARG A 49 -10.56 4.77 -12.93
CA ARG A 49 -9.94 5.79 -12.08
C ARG A 49 -9.18 6.77 -12.96
N ILE A 50 -9.63 8.01 -12.98
CA ILE A 50 -8.93 9.14 -13.59
C ILE A 50 -8.00 9.72 -12.52
N ILE A 51 -6.70 9.50 -12.67
CA ILE A 51 -5.68 10.02 -11.76
C ILE A 51 -5.28 11.42 -12.25
N LEU A 52 -5.35 12.41 -11.37
CA LEU A 52 -4.82 13.75 -11.58
C LEU A 52 -3.54 13.92 -10.75
N SER A 53 -2.42 14.19 -11.43
CA SER A 53 -1.08 14.18 -10.84
C SER A 53 -0.24 15.36 -11.31
N GLY A 54 0.57 15.91 -10.39
CA GLY A 54 1.61 16.89 -10.72
C GLY A 54 2.97 16.28 -11.06
N VAL A 55 3.10 14.96 -10.94
CA VAL A 55 4.25 14.19 -11.41
C VAL A 55 3.85 13.25 -12.52
N ASP A 56 4.83 12.89 -13.34
CA ASP A 56 4.68 11.85 -14.33
C ASP A 56 4.15 10.56 -13.68
N ILE A 57 3.16 9.94 -14.32
CA ILE A 57 2.47 8.73 -13.87
C ILE A 57 3.20 7.48 -14.41
N GLY A 58 4.33 7.66 -15.09
CA GLY A 58 5.17 6.58 -15.62
C GLY A 58 4.65 6.04 -16.95
N GLU A 59 5.14 4.88 -17.36
CA GLU A 59 4.72 4.29 -18.63
C GLU A 59 3.30 3.72 -18.57
N ILE A 60 2.63 3.64 -19.73
CA ILE A 60 1.33 2.99 -19.88
C ILE A 60 1.55 1.48 -19.87
N LYS A 61 0.83 0.77 -19.01
CA LYS A 61 0.84 -0.69 -19.00
C LYS A 61 0.25 -1.26 -20.30
N PRO A 62 0.76 -2.41 -20.79
CA PRO A 62 0.11 -3.14 -21.88
C PRO A 62 -1.37 -3.37 -21.57
N LYS A 63 -2.20 -3.36 -22.61
CA LYS A 63 -3.62 -3.70 -22.45
C LYS A 63 -3.75 -5.17 -22.08
N PHE A 64 -4.64 -5.46 -21.16
CA PHE A 64 -5.06 -6.82 -20.82
C PHE A 64 -6.39 -7.12 -21.50
N LYS A 65 -6.53 -8.35 -22.00
CA LYS A 65 -7.75 -8.88 -22.57
C LYS A 65 -7.88 -10.37 -22.25
N SER A 66 -9.03 -10.77 -21.71
CA SER A 66 -9.42 -12.18 -21.54
C SER A 66 -10.91 -12.33 -21.75
N GLY A 67 -11.30 -13.08 -22.79
CA GLY A 67 -12.70 -13.19 -23.19
C GLY A 67 -13.32 -11.82 -23.47
N ASN A 68 -14.35 -11.46 -22.70
CA ASN A 68 -15.01 -10.17 -22.76
C ASN A 68 -14.44 -9.12 -21.78
N ILE A 69 -13.49 -9.49 -20.92
CA ILE A 69 -12.88 -8.57 -19.94
C ILE A 69 -11.69 -7.86 -20.59
N GLU A 70 -11.64 -6.54 -20.47
CA GLU A 70 -10.52 -5.72 -20.93
C GLU A 70 -10.09 -4.74 -19.83
N ALA A 71 -8.78 -4.59 -19.62
CA ALA A 71 -8.22 -3.58 -18.72
C ALA A 71 -7.10 -2.81 -19.42
N GLY A 72 -6.97 -1.54 -19.09
CA GLY A 72 -6.04 -0.67 -19.79
C GLY A 72 -5.80 0.66 -19.12
N GLN A 73 -4.90 1.41 -19.74
CA GLN A 73 -4.50 2.74 -19.32
C GLN A 73 -4.47 3.66 -20.55
N TRP A 74 -4.91 4.89 -20.35
CA TRP A 74 -4.91 5.92 -21.39
C TRP A 74 -4.49 7.27 -20.81
N ASN A 75 -3.40 7.83 -21.31
CA ASN A 75 -2.99 9.19 -20.96
C ASN A 75 -3.97 10.18 -21.61
N ILE A 76 -4.58 11.02 -20.79
CA ILE A 76 -5.56 12.00 -21.23
C ILE A 76 -4.80 13.26 -21.64
N ASN A 77 -4.99 13.69 -22.89
CA ASN A 77 -4.46 14.97 -23.36
C ASN A 77 -5.39 16.11 -22.93
N GLN A 78 -5.08 16.73 -21.78
CA GLN A 78 -5.90 17.80 -21.20
C GLN A 78 -5.98 19.07 -22.06
N ASN A 79 -5.12 19.23 -23.07
CA ASN A 79 -5.22 20.33 -24.03
C ASN A 79 -6.27 20.07 -25.11
N ALA A 80 -6.58 18.81 -25.38
CA ALA A 80 -7.55 18.41 -26.40
C ALA A 80 -8.95 18.20 -25.81
N GLN A 81 -9.02 17.75 -24.55
CA GLN A 81 -10.28 17.46 -23.86
C GLN A 81 -10.12 17.71 -22.36
N SER A 82 -11.04 18.47 -21.76
CA SER A 82 -11.08 18.65 -20.31
C SER A 82 -11.55 17.37 -19.60
N ILE A 83 -11.21 17.22 -18.31
CA ILE A 83 -11.66 16.08 -17.51
C ILE A 83 -13.19 16.10 -17.37
N GLU A 84 -13.80 17.27 -17.25
CA GLU A 84 -15.26 17.42 -17.19
C GLU A 84 -15.95 16.93 -18.48
N GLU A 85 -15.42 17.28 -19.65
CA GLU A 85 -15.93 16.79 -20.93
C GLU A 85 -15.73 15.29 -21.07
N LEU A 86 -14.56 14.78 -20.62
CA LEU A 86 -14.28 13.36 -20.60
C LEU A 86 -15.29 12.59 -19.74
N LEU A 87 -15.57 13.08 -18.53
CA LEU A 87 -16.58 12.50 -17.65
C LEU A 87 -17.95 12.49 -18.31
N LYS A 88 -18.36 13.63 -18.91
CA LYS A 88 -19.63 13.72 -19.64
C LYS A 88 -19.72 12.67 -20.75
N SER A 89 -18.64 12.45 -21.52
CA SER A 89 -18.59 11.41 -22.54
C SER A 89 -18.69 10.00 -21.95
N LEU A 90 -17.93 9.71 -20.90
CA LEU A 90 -17.92 8.39 -20.26
C LEU A 90 -19.26 8.02 -19.62
N THR A 91 -20.02 8.99 -19.11
CA THR A 91 -21.33 8.74 -18.49
C THR A 91 -22.50 8.87 -19.46
N ASN A 92 -22.25 9.23 -20.72
CA ASN A 92 -23.28 9.33 -21.76
C ASN A 92 -23.47 7.97 -22.45
N LYS A 93 -24.69 7.71 -22.94
CA LYS A 93 -25.00 6.52 -23.75
C LYS A 93 -24.15 6.38 -25.02
N SER A 94 -23.73 7.50 -25.61
CA SER A 94 -22.83 7.51 -26.77
C SER A 94 -21.40 7.08 -26.42
N GLY A 95 -21.03 7.12 -25.15
CA GLY A 95 -19.70 6.79 -24.66
C GLY A 95 -18.60 7.72 -25.16
N LEU A 96 -17.37 7.29 -24.90
CA LEU A 96 -16.14 7.92 -25.36
C LEU A 96 -15.47 6.99 -26.37
N ASN A 97 -15.10 7.51 -27.53
CA ASN A 97 -14.25 6.77 -28.46
C ASN A 97 -12.78 7.07 -28.14
N ILE A 98 -12.07 6.09 -27.59
CA ILE A 98 -10.63 6.17 -27.42
C ILE A 98 -9.98 5.51 -28.64
N HIS A 99 -9.12 6.25 -29.34
CA HIS A 99 -8.49 5.76 -30.58
C HIS A 99 -7.81 4.39 -30.36
N GLY A 100 -8.32 3.36 -31.05
CA GLY A 100 -7.85 1.98 -30.93
C GLY A 100 -8.34 1.21 -29.69
N GLN A 101 -9.38 1.66 -29.00
CA GLN A 101 -10.01 0.97 -27.85
C GLN A 101 -11.54 0.79 -28.01
N ASP A 102 -12.11 1.18 -29.15
CA ASP A 102 -13.55 1.25 -29.39
C ASP A 102 -14.27 2.16 -28.37
N ILE A 103 -15.61 2.10 -28.32
CA ILE A 103 -16.43 2.95 -27.45
C ILE A 103 -16.37 2.42 -26.01
N ILE A 104 -15.97 3.27 -25.07
CA ILE A 104 -15.99 3.01 -23.62
C ILE A 104 -17.03 3.88 -22.91
N ARG A 105 -17.84 3.30 -22.02
CA ARG A 105 -18.84 4.04 -21.24
C ARG A 105 -19.16 3.38 -19.90
N LEU A 106 -19.65 4.16 -18.95
CA LEU A 106 -20.29 3.65 -17.75
C LEU A 106 -21.65 3.06 -18.10
N SER A 107 -21.95 1.87 -17.56
CA SER A 107 -23.28 1.28 -17.72
C SER A 107 -24.27 2.00 -16.81
N THR A 108 -25.36 2.51 -17.37
CA THR A 108 -26.42 3.23 -16.64
C THR A 108 -27.81 2.81 -17.15
N ASP A 109 -27.94 1.57 -17.58
CA ASP A 109 -29.11 1.03 -18.27
C ASP A 109 -30.16 0.44 -17.29
N ASP A 110 -29.86 0.30 -15.99
CA ASP A 110 -30.77 -0.19 -14.95
C ASP A 110 -31.64 0.91 -14.27
N ILE A 111 -32.64 0.47 -13.48
CA ILE A 111 -33.63 1.29 -12.74
C ILE A 111 -32.98 2.35 -11.82
N GLU A 112 -31.79 2.08 -11.28
CA GLU A 112 -31.14 2.95 -10.28
C GLU A 112 -30.41 4.15 -10.91
N GLY A 113 -30.09 4.10 -12.21
CA GLY A 113 -29.51 5.21 -12.97
C GLY A 113 -28.11 5.66 -12.52
N LEU A 114 -27.55 6.66 -13.21
CA LEU A 114 -26.30 7.32 -12.84
C LEU A 114 -26.44 8.02 -11.49
N HIS A 115 -25.56 7.69 -10.54
CA HIS A 115 -25.48 8.36 -9.25
C HIS A 115 -24.11 9.00 -9.06
N VAL A 116 -24.06 10.27 -8.66
CA VAL A 116 -22.82 10.97 -8.32
C VAL A 116 -22.82 11.31 -6.83
N SER A 117 -21.82 10.80 -6.13
CA SER A 117 -21.62 11.05 -4.70
C SER A 117 -21.06 12.45 -4.43
N ASP A 118 -21.25 12.94 -3.20
CA ASP A 118 -20.56 14.14 -2.74
C ASP A 118 -19.03 13.94 -2.78
N PRO A 119 -18.25 14.92 -3.26
CA PRO A 119 -16.79 14.87 -3.26
C PRO A 119 -16.19 14.60 -1.88
N ILE A 120 -15.36 13.56 -1.77
CA ILE A 120 -14.58 13.27 -0.56
C ILE A 120 -13.21 13.92 -0.69
N LEU A 121 -13.07 15.14 -0.18
CA LEU A 121 -11.84 15.93 -0.32
C LEU A 121 -10.66 15.44 0.53
N LEU A 122 -10.95 14.64 1.57
CA LEU A 122 -9.99 14.00 2.46
C LEU A 122 -10.31 12.49 2.53
N HIS A 123 -10.03 11.78 1.45
CA HIS A 123 -10.36 10.37 1.34
C HIS A 123 -9.50 9.51 2.30
N PRO A 124 -10.07 8.48 2.96
CA PRO A 124 -9.36 7.64 3.93
C PRO A 124 -8.04 7.03 3.40
N GLU A 125 -8.00 6.65 2.12
CA GLU A 125 -6.79 6.15 1.42
C GLU A 125 -5.62 7.16 1.48
N GLY A 126 -5.91 8.46 1.38
CA GLY A 126 -4.89 9.49 1.55
C GLY A 126 -4.51 9.69 3.01
N LEU A 127 -5.51 9.73 3.90
CA LEU A 127 -5.27 9.99 5.32
C LEU A 127 -4.39 8.94 5.99
N SER A 128 -4.48 7.67 5.58
CA SER A 128 -3.62 6.59 6.10
C SER A 128 -2.14 6.80 5.77
N SER A 129 -1.83 7.48 4.67
CA SER A 129 -0.47 7.84 4.25
C SER A 129 -0.07 9.27 4.63
N GLY A 130 -0.94 9.99 5.33
CA GLY A 130 -0.72 11.40 5.70
C GLY A 130 -0.95 12.40 4.57
N SER A 131 -1.48 11.97 3.43
CA SER A 131 -1.64 12.78 2.22
C SER A 131 -3.10 13.17 1.96
N ARG A 132 -3.31 14.33 1.34
CA ARG A 132 -4.59 14.74 0.79
C ARG A 132 -4.84 13.96 -0.48
N LEU A 133 -5.95 13.24 -0.49
CA LEU A 133 -6.50 12.59 -1.67
C LEU A 133 -7.94 13.05 -1.81
N SER A 134 -8.25 13.75 -2.90
CA SER A 134 -9.60 14.23 -3.20
C SER A 134 -10.24 13.31 -4.23
N VAL A 135 -11.42 12.76 -3.92
CA VAL A 135 -12.09 11.76 -4.75
C VAL A 135 -13.50 12.20 -5.08
N LEU A 136 -13.86 12.15 -6.36
CA LEU A 136 -15.24 12.21 -6.86
C LEU A 136 -15.60 10.83 -7.40
N SER A 137 -16.69 10.23 -6.93
CA SER A 137 -17.12 8.90 -7.38
C SER A 137 -18.49 8.97 -8.06
N MET A 138 -18.55 8.39 -9.26
CA MET A 138 -19.75 8.23 -10.09
C MET A 138 -20.06 6.75 -10.23
N TYR A 139 -21.27 6.36 -9.89
CA TYR A 139 -21.72 4.98 -9.86
C TYR A 139 -22.74 4.73 -10.97
N GLY A 140 -22.57 3.60 -11.65
CA GLY A 140 -23.52 3.09 -12.61
C GLY A 140 -24.24 1.84 -12.09
N ASP A 141 -24.53 0.93 -13.00
CA ASP A 141 -25.31 -0.28 -12.74
C ASP A 141 -24.61 -1.29 -11.82
N LYS A 142 -25.38 -2.23 -11.27
CA LYS A 142 -24.88 -3.35 -10.47
C LYS A 142 -24.11 -4.33 -11.34
N LEU A 143 -22.95 -4.75 -10.85
CA LEU A 143 -22.00 -5.62 -11.55
C LEU A 143 -22.39 -7.09 -11.52
N GLY A 144 -23.29 -7.50 -10.62
CA GLY A 144 -23.63 -8.91 -10.39
C GLY A 144 -24.17 -9.66 -11.62
N PHE A 145 -24.60 -8.96 -12.66
CA PHE A 145 -25.01 -9.55 -13.95
C PHE A 145 -23.86 -9.72 -14.95
N TRP A 146 -22.76 -8.98 -14.76
CA TRP A 146 -21.66 -8.88 -15.71
C TRP A 146 -20.42 -9.65 -15.26
N LEU A 147 -20.21 -9.74 -13.94
CA LEU A 147 -19.05 -10.39 -13.32
C LEU A 147 -19.53 -11.49 -12.37
N ASN A 148 -19.92 -12.62 -12.95
CA ASN A 148 -20.27 -13.79 -12.17
C ASN A 148 -19.02 -14.31 -11.47
N GLN A 149 -19.11 -14.46 -10.15
CA GLN A 149 -18.08 -15.08 -9.35
C GLN A 149 -18.56 -16.49 -8.95
N PRO A 150 -17.70 -17.52 -9.05
CA PRO A 150 -16.26 -17.45 -9.28
C PRO A 150 -15.81 -17.47 -10.75
N GLU A 151 -16.72 -17.54 -11.73
CA GLU A 151 -16.41 -17.80 -13.15
C GLU A 151 -15.47 -16.74 -13.77
N THR A 152 -15.66 -15.48 -13.39
CA THR A 152 -14.80 -14.35 -13.80
C THR A 152 -13.37 -14.63 -13.38
N ASP A 153 -13.14 -14.94 -12.10
CA ASP A 153 -11.80 -15.22 -11.58
C ASP A 153 -11.18 -16.44 -12.26
N TRP A 154 -11.97 -17.48 -12.56
CA TRP A 154 -11.49 -18.63 -13.34
C TRP A 154 -11.09 -18.27 -14.78
N SER A 155 -11.85 -17.39 -15.45
CA SER A 155 -11.52 -16.92 -16.80
C SER A 155 -10.28 -16.02 -16.83
N LEU A 156 -10.02 -15.28 -15.75
CA LEU A 156 -8.81 -14.46 -15.62
C LEU A 156 -7.55 -15.32 -15.48
N LYS A 157 -7.66 -16.47 -14.81
CA LYS A 157 -6.55 -17.44 -14.68
C LYS A 157 -6.14 -18.07 -16.00
N SER A 158 -7.07 -18.21 -16.95
CA SER A 158 -6.82 -18.82 -18.26
C SER A 158 -6.37 -17.82 -19.34
N ALA A 159 -6.15 -16.56 -18.98
CA ALA A 159 -5.71 -15.52 -19.92
C ALA A 159 -4.22 -15.69 -20.29
N ASP A 160 -3.80 -15.13 -21.43
CA ASP A 160 -2.38 -15.12 -21.84
C ASP A 160 -1.47 -14.47 -20.78
N MET A 161 -1.98 -13.42 -20.13
CA MET A 161 -1.40 -12.82 -18.91
C MET A 161 -2.33 -13.15 -17.74
N PRO A 162 -2.09 -14.25 -17.00
CA PRO A 162 -3.03 -14.75 -16.02
C PRO A 162 -3.10 -13.86 -14.77
N PHE A 163 -4.30 -13.72 -14.23
CA PHE A 163 -4.56 -13.10 -12.92
C PHE A 163 -5.34 -14.08 -12.04
N ASP A 164 -5.02 -14.17 -10.75
CA ASP A 164 -5.69 -15.03 -9.78
C ASP A 164 -7.10 -14.54 -9.45
N SER A 165 -7.34 -13.23 -9.45
CA SER A 165 -8.66 -12.70 -9.18
C SER A 165 -8.91 -11.38 -9.90
N LEU A 166 -10.18 -11.00 -10.00
CA LEU A 166 -10.56 -9.66 -10.40
C LEU A 166 -9.92 -8.59 -9.51
N GLN A 167 -9.73 -8.88 -8.22
CA GLN A 167 -9.13 -7.95 -7.27
C GLN A 167 -7.63 -7.73 -7.53
N GLU A 168 -6.90 -8.78 -7.92
CA GLU A 168 -5.50 -8.66 -8.35
C GLU A 168 -5.40 -7.79 -9.61
N LEU A 169 -6.24 -8.06 -10.61
CA LEU A 169 -6.28 -7.28 -11.85
C LEU A 169 -6.60 -5.78 -11.58
N LEU A 170 -7.56 -5.49 -10.69
CA LEU A 170 -7.87 -4.12 -10.28
C LEU A 170 -6.67 -3.43 -9.61
N GLN A 171 -5.93 -4.13 -8.75
CA GLN A 171 -4.72 -3.57 -8.11
C GLN A 171 -3.61 -3.35 -9.13
N GLU A 172 -3.38 -4.30 -10.02
CA GLU A 172 -2.34 -4.22 -11.05
C GLU A 172 -2.56 -3.00 -11.95
N TYR A 173 -3.81 -2.68 -12.31
CA TYR A 173 -4.15 -1.51 -13.12
C TYR A 173 -4.37 -0.23 -12.29
N GLY A 174 -4.15 -0.26 -10.97
CA GLY A 174 -4.24 0.92 -10.11
C GLY A 174 -5.67 1.45 -9.92
N LEU A 175 -6.66 0.56 -9.93
CA LEU A 175 -8.09 0.86 -9.75
C LEU A 175 -8.55 0.75 -8.29
N GLY A 176 -7.70 0.22 -7.40
CA GLY A 176 -8.01 0.04 -5.98
C GLY A 176 -8.82 -1.23 -5.69
N TYR A 177 -9.66 -1.19 -4.66
CA TYR A 177 -10.53 -2.30 -4.28
C TYR A 177 -11.89 -2.20 -4.97
N SER A 178 -12.49 -3.34 -5.30
CA SER A 178 -13.87 -3.39 -5.78
C SER A 178 -14.82 -2.79 -4.74
N LYS A 179 -15.68 -1.86 -5.15
CA LYS A 179 -16.63 -1.16 -4.26
C LYS A 179 -18.06 -1.58 -4.56
N ASP A 180 -18.79 -1.97 -3.52
CA ASP A 180 -20.26 -2.06 -3.45
C ASP A 180 -20.97 -2.83 -4.57
N GLY A 181 -20.26 -3.70 -5.30
CA GLY A 181 -20.82 -4.50 -6.39
C GLY A 181 -21.44 -3.66 -7.52
N ARG A 182 -20.99 -2.41 -7.70
CA ARG A 182 -21.47 -1.48 -8.74
C ARG A 182 -20.33 -1.01 -9.63
N SER A 183 -20.69 -0.67 -10.87
CA SER A 183 -19.76 -0.02 -11.77
C SER A 183 -19.41 1.39 -11.26
N VAL A 184 -18.16 1.79 -11.38
CA VAL A 184 -17.69 3.06 -10.82
C VAL A 184 -16.66 3.76 -11.70
N ILE A 185 -16.74 5.09 -11.77
CA ILE A 185 -15.68 5.97 -12.23
C ILE A 185 -15.28 6.88 -11.06
N GLU A 186 -14.00 6.89 -10.73
CA GLU A 186 -13.43 7.83 -9.76
C GLU A 186 -12.54 8.87 -10.44
N VAL A 187 -12.66 10.13 -10.03
CA VAL A 187 -11.61 11.13 -10.29
C VAL A 187 -10.82 11.33 -9.01
N VAL A 188 -9.51 11.14 -9.08
CA VAL A 188 -8.61 11.14 -7.93
C VAL A 188 -7.57 12.24 -8.08
N GLY A 189 -7.75 13.32 -7.33
CA GLY A 189 -6.79 14.40 -7.16
C GLY A 189 -5.72 14.03 -6.12
N ARG A 190 -4.50 13.76 -6.58
CA ARG A 190 -3.34 13.54 -5.69
C ARG A 190 -2.86 14.84 -5.06
N SER A 191 -2.00 14.72 -4.06
CA SER A 191 -1.37 15.89 -3.45
C SER A 191 -0.51 16.63 -4.48
N ALA A 192 -0.65 17.95 -4.53
CA ALA A 192 0.13 18.83 -5.41
C ALA A 192 1.39 19.39 -4.74
N ILE A 193 1.55 19.11 -3.45
CA ILE A 193 2.61 19.63 -2.60
C ILE A 193 2.83 18.62 -1.45
N GLU A 194 4.08 18.39 -1.07
CA GLU A 194 4.42 17.37 -0.08
C GLU A 194 5.56 17.83 0.84
N VAL A 195 5.68 17.20 2.01
CA VAL A 195 6.93 17.28 2.78
C VAL A 195 8.03 16.67 1.94
N PHE A 196 9.08 17.44 1.66
CA PHE A 196 10.21 16.98 0.87
C PHE A 196 10.83 15.73 1.50
N HIS A 197 11.07 14.70 0.71
CA HIS A 197 11.60 13.42 1.20
C HIS A 197 12.95 13.58 1.90
N GLY A 198 13.82 14.46 1.39
CA GLY A 198 15.11 14.80 2.01
C GLY A 198 15.01 15.72 3.23
N SER A 199 13.82 15.90 3.83
CA SER A 199 13.69 16.54 5.14
C SER A 199 14.20 15.60 6.22
N GLU A 200 15.11 16.08 7.07
CA GLU A 200 15.79 15.27 8.09
C GLU A 200 15.96 16.06 9.39
N VAL A 201 16.17 15.32 10.49
CA VAL A 201 16.60 15.89 11.77
C VAL A 201 17.92 15.22 12.11
N LYS A 202 18.94 16.01 12.45
CA LYS A 202 20.25 15.50 12.85
C LYS A 202 20.98 16.49 13.75
N GLY A 203 21.48 16.02 14.89
CA GLY A 203 22.39 16.80 15.74
C GLY A 203 21.82 18.13 16.24
N GLY A 204 20.51 18.19 16.53
CA GLY A 204 19.84 19.42 16.98
C GLY A 204 19.50 20.42 15.87
N VAL A 205 19.61 20.01 14.61
CA VAL A 205 19.17 20.79 13.45
C VAL A 205 18.12 19.98 12.68
N ALA A 206 17.01 20.62 12.30
CA ALA A 206 16.07 20.05 11.35
C ALA A 206 16.21 20.77 10.02
N LYS A 207 16.53 20.02 8.96
CA LYS A 207 16.36 20.47 7.58
C LYS A 207 14.96 20.08 7.15
N ILE A 208 14.07 21.05 7.03
CA ILE A 208 12.71 20.80 6.54
C ILE A 208 12.55 21.34 5.15
N GLY A 209 11.70 20.69 4.36
CA GLY A 209 11.42 21.17 3.02
C GLY A 209 10.04 20.83 2.50
N ILE A 210 9.71 21.52 1.43
CA ILE A 210 8.52 21.36 0.61
C ILE A 210 8.96 20.86 -0.76
N TRP A 211 8.33 19.79 -1.22
CA TRP A 211 8.26 19.46 -2.64
C TRP A 211 7.00 20.11 -3.22
N LEU A 212 7.14 20.83 -4.34
CA LEU A 212 6.06 21.58 -4.98
C LEU A 212 6.10 21.36 -6.50
N THR A 213 4.94 21.05 -7.10
CA THR A 213 4.83 21.00 -8.57
C THR A 213 5.15 22.36 -9.19
N LYS A 214 5.94 22.39 -10.27
CA LYS A 214 6.47 23.62 -10.87
C LYS A 214 5.43 24.64 -11.34
N SER A 215 4.23 24.17 -11.70
CA SER A 215 3.11 25.03 -12.12
C SER A 215 2.47 25.83 -10.97
N LEU A 216 2.75 25.47 -9.72
CA LEU A 216 2.23 26.15 -8.54
C LEU A 216 3.07 27.35 -8.12
N ASP A 217 2.43 28.32 -7.45
CA ASP A 217 3.12 29.50 -6.95
C ASP A 217 3.80 29.20 -5.60
N LYS A 218 5.08 29.53 -5.48
CA LYS A 218 5.86 29.33 -4.25
C LYS A 218 5.26 30.09 -3.08
N ALA A 219 4.72 31.30 -3.32
CA ALA A 219 4.21 32.17 -2.25
C ALA A 219 2.98 31.59 -1.54
N ALA A 220 2.20 30.74 -2.22
CA ALA A 220 1.03 30.08 -1.66
C ALA A 220 1.36 28.81 -0.85
N ALA A 221 2.60 28.32 -0.94
CA ALA A 221 3.07 27.18 -0.18
C ALA A 221 3.43 27.57 1.26
N LYS A 222 3.25 26.63 2.20
CA LYS A 222 3.61 26.81 3.61
C LYS A 222 3.92 25.46 4.25
N ILE A 223 5.02 25.40 5.01
CA ILE A 223 5.33 24.28 5.89
C ILE A 223 5.13 24.71 7.34
N GLY A 224 4.06 24.22 7.96
CA GLY A 224 3.88 24.26 9.40
C GLY A 224 4.68 23.15 10.07
N TYR A 225 5.14 23.40 11.29
CA TYR A 225 5.78 22.35 12.07
C TYR A 225 5.50 22.47 13.56
N ARG A 226 5.56 21.31 14.24
CA ARG A 226 5.55 21.20 15.69
C ARG A 226 6.79 20.46 16.16
N VAL A 227 7.53 21.07 17.07
CA VAL A 227 8.69 20.44 17.72
C VAL A 227 8.20 19.82 19.02
N LEU A 228 8.37 18.50 19.15
CA LEU A 228 8.11 17.75 20.35
C LEU A 228 9.43 17.39 20.99
N SER A 229 9.64 17.79 22.24
CA SER A 229 10.79 17.38 23.04
C SER A 229 10.28 16.74 24.32
N LYS A 230 10.79 15.57 24.67
CA LYS A 230 10.37 14.80 25.86
C LYS A 230 8.84 14.61 25.93
N GLY A 231 8.22 14.31 24.79
CA GLY A 231 6.77 14.08 24.68
C GLY A 231 5.90 15.35 24.73
N GLN A 232 6.48 16.53 24.93
CA GLN A 232 5.74 17.79 25.00
C GLN A 232 6.00 18.65 23.76
N VAL A 233 4.96 19.35 23.29
CA VAL A 233 5.10 20.33 22.22
C VAL A 233 5.72 21.59 22.80
N ILE A 234 6.95 21.89 22.40
CA ILE A 234 7.69 23.08 22.86
C ILE A 234 7.63 24.23 21.87
N THR A 235 7.41 23.93 20.58
CA THR A 235 7.35 24.94 19.51
C THR A 235 6.25 24.60 18.52
N ARG A 236 5.51 25.62 18.11
CA ARG A 236 4.62 25.60 16.94
C ARG A 236 4.98 26.79 16.08
N SER A 237 5.28 26.55 14.81
CA SER A 237 5.63 27.63 13.89
C SER A 237 5.31 27.19 12.46
N SER A 238 5.52 28.10 11.52
CA SER A 238 5.40 27.83 10.10
C SER A 238 6.36 28.71 9.31
N ILE A 239 6.77 28.22 8.15
CA ILE A 239 7.60 28.95 7.20
C ILE A 239 6.77 29.15 5.93
N SER A 240 6.61 30.41 5.52
CA SER A 240 6.00 30.73 4.22
C SER A 240 6.93 30.27 3.11
N GLY A 241 6.37 29.91 1.94
CA GLY A 241 7.16 29.58 0.78
C GLY A 241 8.10 30.70 0.35
N ASN A 242 7.80 31.97 0.63
CA ASN A 242 8.71 33.08 0.35
C ASN A 242 9.99 33.07 1.20
N ASP A 243 9.97 32.37 2.34
CA ASP A 243 11.06 32.32 3.31
C ASP A 243 11.90 31.03 3.19
N LEU A 244 11.65 30.21 2.16
CA LEU A 244 12.37 28.97 1.85
C LEU A 244 13.47 29.20 0.81
N ASP A 245 14.56 28.45 0.93
CA ASP A 245 15.62 28.39 -0.06
C ASP A 245 15.20 27.42 -1.17
N TRP A 246 14.84 27.95 -2.34
CA TRP A 246 14.32 27.16 -3.46
C TRP A 246 15.41 26.71 -4.43
N SER A 247 15.43 25.42 -4.73
CA SER A 247 16.02 24.86 -5.94
C SER A 247 14.91 24.49 -6.94
N GLU A 248 15.23 24.57 -8.23
CA GLU A 248 14.33 24.16 -9.31
C GLU A 248 14.95 23.03 -10.11
N GLU A 249 14.16 21.99 -10.37
CA GLU A 249 14.49 20.93 -11.29
C GLU A 249 13.53 20.96 -12.50
N SER A 250 13.58 19.94 -13.35
CA SER A 250 12.84 19.92 -14.62
C SER A 250 11.33 20.08 -14.40
N GLN A 251 10.75 19.32 -13.46
CA GLN A 251 9.30 19.27 -13.18
C GLN A 251 8.89 19.71 -11.77
N GLU A 252 9.85 19.96 -10.89
CA GLU A 252 9.60 20.20 -9.47
C GLU A 252 10.41 21.37 -8.91
N ARG A 253 9.92 21.87 -7.78
CA ARG A 253 10.56 22.90 -6.96
C ARG A 253 10.72 22.36 -5.56
N ILE A 254 11.92 22.48 -5.02
CA ILE A 254 12.23 22.05 -3.66
C ILE A 254 12.58 23.29 -2.86
N GLY A 255 11.78 23.62 -1.85
CA GLY A 255 12.05 24.71 -0.92
C GLY A 255 12.51 24.14 0.40
N THR A 256 13.70 24.50 0.87
CA THR A 256 14.23 23.99 2.15
C THR A 256 14.58 25.11 3.12
N LYS A 257 14.63 24.76 4.41
CA LYS A 257 15.15 25.64 5.47
C LYS A 257 15.64 24.82 6.65
N SER A 258 16.75 25.25 7.23
CA SER A 258 17.26 24.68 8.47
C SER A 258 16.73 25.45 9.67
N ILE A 259 16.27 24.73 10.69
CA ILE A 259 15.86 25.29 11.97
C ILE A 259 16.62 24.60 13.11
N SER A 260 16.94 25.35 14.15
CA SER A 260 17.50 24.76 15.37
C SER A 260 16.36 24.16 16.21
N ILE A 261 16.58 22.95 16.71
CA ILE A 261 15.66 22.25 17.60
C ILE A 261 16.45 21.57 18.71
N PRO A 262 15.86 21.35 19.91
CA PRO A 262 16.57 20.62 20.95
C PRO A 262 16.94 19.20 20.49
N PRO A 263 18.12 18.68 20.87
CA PRO A 263 18.50 17.29 20.60
C PRO A 263 17.43 16.29 21.09
N GLY A 264 17.23 15.20 20.35
CA GLY A 264 16.19 14.20 20.67
C GLY A 264 14.75 14.65 20.41
N SER A 265 14.55 15.78 19.70
CA SER A 265 13.20 16.23 19.35
C SER A 265 12.64 15.49 18.15
N VAL A 266 11.32 15.34 18.13
CA VAL A 266 10.53 14.87 17.00
C VAL A 266 9.83 16.07 16.37
N LEU A 267 9.81 16.11 15.05
CA LEU A 267 9.17 17.14 14.26
C LEU A 267 7.96 16.55 13.53
N GLN A 268 6.78 17.15 13.74
CA GLN A 268 5.65 16.94 12.85
C GLN A 268 5.66 18.04 11.79
N CYS A 269 5.90 17.70 10.53
CA CYS A 269 5.83 18.59 9.38
C CYS A 269 4.43 18.52 8.75
N ILE A 270 3.86 19.68 8.46
CA ILE A 270 2.53 19.83 7.87
C ILE A 270 2.66 20.78 6.69
N VAL A 271 2.56 20.25 5.49
CA VAL A 271 2.66 21.04 4.27
C VAL A 271 1.27 21.40 3.77
N SER A 272 1.13 22.66 3.38
CA SER A 272 -0.12 23.27 2.94
C SER A 272 0.10 24.18 1.74
N TYR A 273 -0.92 24.27 0.90
CA TYR A 273 -0.97 25.19 -0.23
C TYR A 273 -2.31 25.92 -0.18
N ASP A 274 -2.29 27.25 -0.35
CA ASP A 274 -3.49 28.09 -0.28
C ASP A 274 -4.34 27.81 0.99
N ASN A 275 -3.65 27.69 2.13
CA ASN A 275 -4.22 27.38 3.45
C ASN A 275 -4.97 26.04 3.56
N LYS A 276 -4.79 25.11 2.61
CA LYS A 276 -5.28 23.73 2.71
C LYS A 276 -4.12 22.80 3.01
N THR A 277 -4.27 21.91 3.98
CA THR A 277 -3.27 20.87 4.28
C THR A 277 -3.29 19.80 3.19
N HIS A 278 -2.09 19.38 2.81
CA HIS A 278 -1.84 18.46 1.71
C HIS A 278 -1.02 17.23 2.12
N HIS A 279 -0.04 17.38 3.00
CA HIS A 279 0.76 16.25 3.47
C HIS A 279 1.22 16.50 4.91
N VAL A 280 1.15 15.47 5.74
CA VAL A 280 1.66 15.43 7.10
C VAL A 280 2.70 14.32 7.19
N SER A 281 3.87 14.64 7.73
CA SER A 281 4.95 13.67 7.90
C SER A 281 5.73 13.93 9.17
N TRP A 282 6.23 12.87 9.80
CA TRP A 282 7.03 12.96 11.02
C TRP A 282 8.51 12.77 10.72
N ARG A 283 9.37 13.55 11.37
CA ARG A 283 10.83 13.47 11.27
C ARG A 283 11.44 13.46 12.65
N ALA A 284 12.46 12.65 12.86
CA ALA A 284 13.19 12.62 14.12
C ALA A 284 14.65 12.28 13.82
N ASP A 285 15.54 12.61 14.74
CA ASP A 285 16.94 12.22 14.63
C ASP A 285 17.02 10.71 14.81
N VAL A 286 17.48 10.01 13.78
CA VAL A 286 17.62 8.54 13.82
C VAL A 286 18.60 8.08 14.89
N ASP A 287 19.55 8.93 15.28
CA ASP A 287 20.57 8.59 16.26
C ASP A 287 20.03 8.70 17.70
N THR A 288 18.99 9.52 17.95
CA THR A 288 18.48 9.79 19.32
C THR A 288 17.01 9.41 19.54
N PHE A 289 16.18 9.42 18.49
CA PHE A 289 14.80 8.96 18.53
C PHE A 289 14.73 7.53 17.98
N GLN A 290 15.41 6.64 18.70
CA GLN A 290 15.53 5.23 18.38
C GLN A 290 14.24 4.49 18.75
N ASN A 291 14.00 3.37 18.07
CA ASN A 291 13.01 2.38 18.47
C ASN A 291 13.15 2.05 19.97
N SER A 292 12.13 2.35 20.77
CA SER A 292 12.19 2.20 22.23
C SER A 292 12.43 0.76 22.67
N ARG A 293 11.97 -0.22 21.88
CA ARG A 293 12.24 -1.63 22.14
C ARG A 293 13.68 -2.00 21.76
N ALA A 294 14.25 -1.40 20.71
CA ALA A 294 15.67 -1.54 20.40
C ALA A 294 16.55 -0.95 21.51
N VAL A 295 16.17 0.21 22.07
CA VAL A 295 16.86 0.82 23.21
C VAL A 295 16.80 -0.11 24.43
N ALA A 296 15.62 -0.65 24.76
CA ALA A 296 15.48 -1.60 25.85
C ALA A 296 16.30 -2.89 25.61
N PHE A 297 16.32 -3.40 24.37
CA PHE A 297 17.11 -4.55 23.98
C PHE A 297 18.62 -4.30 24.10
N SER A 298 19.09 -3.10 23.78
CA SER A 298 20.51 -2.72 23.88
C SER A 298 21.07 -2.75 25.32
N LEU A 299 20.21 -2.79 26.35
CA LEU A 299 20.65 -3.02 27.73
C LEU A 299 21.22 -4.44 27.93
N VAL A 300 20.75 -5.39 27.13
CA VAL A 300 21.16 -6.80 27.16
C VAL A 300 22.19 -7.08 26.06
N ASP A 301 22.07 -6.42 24.91
CA ASP A 301 22.96 -6.62 23.76
C ASP A 301 23.38 -5.27 23.11
N PRO A 302 24.30 -4.51 23.72
CA PRO A 302 24.65 -3.16 23.30
C PRO A 302 25.21 -3.07 21.86
N ASN A 303 25.93 -4.10 21.43
CA ASN A 303 26.56 -4.17 20.11
C ASN A 303 25.77 -5.04 19.13
N GLN A 304 24.55 -5.46 19.50
CA GLN A 304 23.70 -6.37 18.73
C GLN A 304 24.37 -7.70 18.35
N THR A 305 25.43 -8.08 19.09
CA THR A 305 26.23 -9.28 18.85
C THR A 305 25.50 -10.56 19.20
N ILE A 306 24.67 -10.54 20.25
CA ILE A 306 23.91 -11.70 20.70
C ILE A 306 22.76 -11.96 19.73
N LEU A 307 21.96 -10.94 19.43
CA LEU A 307 20.86 -11.04 18.47
C LEU A 307 21.36 -11.44 17.09
N ASN A 308 22.46 -10.83 16.61
CA ASN A 308 23.05 -11.22 15.34
C ASN A 308 23.54 -12.67 15.36
N GLY A 309 24.18 -13.12 16.44
CA GLY A 309 24.62 -14.51 16.59
C GLY A 309 23.47 -15.52 16.66
N CYS A 310 22.34 -15.15 17.26
CA CYS A 310 21.12 -15.94 17.28
C CYS A 310 20.44 -16.01 15.92
N LEU A 311 20.35 -14.88 15.20
CA LEU A 311 19.71 -14.80 13.88
C LEU A 311 20.56 -15.42 12.76
N LEU A 312 21.88 -15.38 12.90
CA LEU A 312 22.84 -15.91 11.92
C LEU A 312 23.73 -17.00 12.57
N PRO A 313 23.15 -18.12 13.02
CA PRO A 313 23.91 -19.17 13.67
C PRO A 313 24.84 -19.88 12.67
N ASP A 314 25.93 -20.46 13.19
CA ASP A 314 26.80 -21.33 12.39
C ASP A 314 26.00 -22.53 11.86
N PRO A 315 25.95 -22.78 10.54
CA PRO A 315 25.23 -23.90 9.93
C PRO A 315 25.63 -25.28 10.48
N GLN A 316 26.82 -25.43 11.07
CA GLN A 316 27.29 -26.69 11.65
C GLN A 316 26.86 -26.91 13.11
N ALA A 317 26.32 -25.90 13.79
CA ALA A 317 25.87 -26.01 15.18
C ALA A 317 24.52 -26.75 15.28
N LYS A 318 24.45 -27.82 16.09
CA LYS A 318 23.23 -28.61 16.28
C LYS A 318 22.59 -28.41 17.66
N GLY A 319 21.27 -28.58 17.73
CA GLY A 319 20.48 -28.51 18.96
C GLY A 319 20.30 -27.08 19.43
N LYS A 320 21.23 -26.59 20.25
CA LYS A 320 21.13 -25.25 20.88
C LYS A 320 20.97 -24.12 19.86
N ALA A 321 21.57 -24.25 18.68
CA ALA A 321 21.45 -23.25 17.62
C ALA A 321 20.00 -23.06 17.12
N ALA A 322 19.17 -24.11 17.14
CA ALA A 322 17.78 -24.01 16.72
C ALA A 322 16.95 -23.22 17.75
N ASP A 323 17.13 -23.54 19.03
CA ASP A 323 16.51 -22.81 20.14
C ASP A 323 16.97 -21.34 20.18
N ASP A 324 18.26 -21.09 19.93
CA ASP A 324 18.83 -19.74 19.86
C ASP A 324 18.26 -18.97 18.65
N PHE A 325 18.05 -19.62 17.51
CA PHE A 325 17.45 -19.01 16.32
C PHE A 325 15.97 -18.66 16.53
N GLU A 326 15.17 -19.57 17.10
CA GLU A 326 13.80 -19.30 17.52
C GLU A 326 13.72 -18.10 18.48
N THR A 327 14.62 -18.09 19.47
CA THR A 327 14.73 -16.98 20.41
C THR A 327 15.09 -15.67 19.71
N GLY A 328 16.03 -15.70 18.76
CA GLY A 328 16.43 -14.56 17.93
C GLY A 328 15.27 -13.99 17.12
N ILE A 329 14.49 -14.85 16.44
CA ILE A 329 13.30 -14.43 15.68
C ILE A 329 12.25 -13.82 16.60
N CYS A 330 12.02 -14.40 17.77
CA CYS A 330 11.11 -13.86 18.78
C CYS A 330 11.54 -12.45 19.22
N TRP A 331 12.82 -12.24 19.52
CA TRP A 331 13.36 -10.93 19.87
C TRP A 331 13.27 -9.93 18.71
N LEU A 332 13.56 -10.35 17.49
CA LEU A 332 13.42 -9.51 16.30
C LEU A 332 11.97 -9.00 16.15
N LEU A 333 10.98 -9.88 16.25
CA LEU A 333 9.56 -9.51 16.21
C LEU A 333 9.18 -8.54 17.34
N TRP A 334 9.69 -8.78 18.54
CA TRP A 334 9.48 -7.87 19.66
C TRP A 334 10.06 -6.49 19.37
N VAL A 335 11.32 -6.40 18.92
CA VAL A 335 11.93 -5.10 18.58
C VAL A 335 11.16 -4.41 17.45
N LEU A 336 10.63 -5.15 16.47
CA LEU A 336 9.79 -4.62 15.39
C LEU A 336 8.38 -4.18 15.82
N GLY A 337 8.02 -4.26 17.10
CA GLY A 337 6.76 -3.72 17.62
C GLY A 337 5.63 -4.73 17.77
N PHE A 338 5.83 -6.00 17.38
CA PHE A 338 4.85 -7.08 17.60
C PHE A 338 4.84 -7.58 19.04
N SER A 339 3.80 -8.30 19.46
CA SER A 339 3.73 -8.93 20.78
C SER A 339 3.91 -10.45 20.67
N PRO A 340 5.16 -10.97 20.64
CA PRO A 340 5.42 -12.39 20.45
C PRO A 340 5.28 -13.20 21.75
N ALA A 341 4.89 -14.46 21.58
CA ALA A 341 4.93 -15.53 22.56
C ALA A 341 5.67 -16.71 21.94
N ILE A 342 6.71 -17.18 22.61
CA ILE A 342 7.51 -18.34 22.19
C ILE A 342 7.00 -19.61 22.88
N PHE A 343 6.75 -20.66 22.12
CA PHE A 343 6.36 -21.97 22.67
C PHE A 343 7.28 -23.11 22.23
N GLY A 344 8.09 -22.93 21.18
CA GLY A 344 9.00 -23.96 20.64
C GLY A 344 10.08 -24.41 21.63
N VAL A 345 10.58 -23.50 22.47
CA VAL A 345 11.67 -23.78 23.43
C VAL A 345 11.24 -24.56 24.69
N HIS A 346 9.94 -24.65 24.99
CA HIS A 346 9.48 -25.30 26.22
C HIS A 346 9.05 -26.76 25.94
N PRO A 347 9.57 -27.77 26.68
CA PRO A 347 9.38 -29.18 26.34
C PRO A 347 7.93 -29.66 26.22
N LYS A 348 6.99 -29.04 26.97
CA LYS A 348 5.56 -29.41 26.93
C LYS A 348 4.78 -28.77 25.78
N THR A 349 5.37 -27.79 25.09
CA THR A 349 4.70 -27.00 24.06
C THR A 349 5.42 -27.02 22.72
N ARG A 350 6.62 -27.64 22.65
CA ARG A 350 7.44 -27.74 21.42
C ARG A 350 6.75 -28.40 20.23
N ASP A 351 5.75 -29.26 20.48
CA ASP A 351 5.01 -29.92 19.40
C ASP A 351 3.91 -28.98 18.81
N GLY A 352 3.70 -27.83 19.46
CA GLY A 352 2.81 -26.74 19.06
C GLY A 352 3.46 -25.76 18.06
N LEU A 353 3.21 -24.47 18.21
CA LEU A 353 3.77 -23.42 17.35
C LEU A 353 5.08 -22.90 17.91
N ASP A 354 6.10 -22.63 17.10
CA ASP A 354 7.36 -22.08 17.63
C ASP A 354 7.12 -20.69 18.24
N ILE A 355 6.54 -19.79 17.46
CA ILE A 355 6.21 -18.43 17.89
C ILE A 355 4.82 -18.02 17.37
N VAL A 356 4.05 -17.34 18.21
CA VAL A 356 2.85 -16.59 17.81
C VAL A 356 3.06 -15.14 18.18
N ALA A 357 2.80 -14.19 17.29
CA ALA A 357 2.88 -12.78 17.60
C ALA A 357 1.64 -12.03 17.12
N THR A 358 1.31 -10.91 17.77
CA THR A 358 0.22 -10.03 17.33
C THR A 358 0.71 -8.65 16.96
N SER A 359 0.09 -8.04 15.95
CA SER A 359 0.24 -6.62 15.64
C SER A 359 -0.57 -5.77 16.63
N PRO A 360 -0.32 -4.45 16.74
CA PRO A 360 -1.14 -3.55 17.55
C PRO A 360 -2.64 -3.54 17.18
N LYS A 361 -3.00 -3.77 15.90
CA LYS A 361 -4.40 -3.94 15.47
C LYS A 361 -5.01 -5.30 15.84
N GLY A 362 -4.19 -6.26 16.28
CA GLY A 362 -4.64 -7.58 16.74
C GLY A 362 -4.49 -8.70 15.71
N ASP A 363 -3.90 -8.43 14.54
CA ASP A 363 -3.65 -9.46 13.53
C ASP A 363 -2.53 -10.41 13.96
N TYR A 364 -2.63 -11.68 13.59
CA TYR A 364 -1.75 -12.74 14.06
C TYR A 364 -0.66 -13.10 13.05
N LEU A 365 0.56 -13.26 13.56
CA LEU A 365 1.70 -13.91 12.92
C LEU A 365 1.85 -15.30 13.55
N VAL A 366 1.97 -16.32 12.72
CA VAL A 366 2.19 -17.71 13.15
C VAL A 366 3.50 -18.16 12.54
N VAL A 367 4.54 -18.28 13.35
CA VAL A 367 5.92 -18.42 12.86
C VAL A 367 6.49 -19.78 13.23
N GLU A 368 7.02 -20.47 12.24
CA GLU A 368 7.87 -21.66 12.37
C GLU A 368 9.32 -21.28 12.05
N CYS A 369 10.29 -21.80 12.79
CA CYS A 369 11.70 -21.55 12.60
C CYS A 369 12.43 -22.83 12.14
N THR A 370 13.44 -22.67 11.30
CA THR A 370 14.25 -23.81 10.85
C THR A 370 15.68 -23.40 10.51
N LEU A 371 16.63 -24.27 10.83
CA LEU A 371 18.02 -24.15 10.36
C LEU A 371 18.29 -25.01 9.11
N GLY A 372 17.35 -25.89 8.76
CA GLY A 372 17.43 -26.75 7.58
C GLY A 372 16.43 -26.34 6.51
N LEU A 373 16.44 -27.10 5.40
CA LEU A 373 15.48 -26.99 4.30
C LEU A 373 14.03 -26.92 4.80
N LEU A 374 13.20 -26.12 4.15
CA LEU A 374 11.85 -25.78 4.62
C LEU A 374 10.91 -27.00 4.61
N ARG A 375 11.12 -27.93 3.68
CA ARG A 375 10.31 -29.17 3.57
C ARG A 375 10.70 -30.26 4.57
N SER A 376 11.80 -30.08 5.31
CA SER A 376 12.21 -31.06 6.32
C SER A 376 11.07 -31.35 7.30
N GLU A 377 10.90 -32.63 7.66
CA GLU A 377 9.93 -33.08 8.69
C GLU A 377 8.47 -32.61 8.50
N SER A 378 8.07 -32.33 7.25
CA SER A 378 6.74 -31.80 6.91
C SER A 378 6.39 -30.47 7.57
N LYS A 379 7.38 -29.63 7.89
CA LYS A 379 7.21 -28.33 8.58
C LYS A 379 6.21 -27.41 7.88
N LEU A 380 6.35 -27.21 6.56
CA LEU A 380 5.43 -26.37 5.78
C LEU A 380 3.97 -26.82 5.92
N SER A 381 3.70 -28.11 5.76
CA SER A 381 2.34 -28.67 5.86
C SER A 381 1.77 -28.53 7.28
N LYS A 382 2.60 -28.76 8.31
CA LYS A 382 2.22 -28.59 9.71
C LYS A 382 1.90 -27.13 10.03
N LEU A 383 2.73 -26.19 9.59
CA LEU A 383 2.51 -24.75 9.77
C LEU A 383 1.19 -24.31 9.13
N GLY A 384 0.93 -24.72 7.88
CA GLY A 384 -0.34 -24.44 7.20
C GLY A 384 -1.55 -25.01 7.97
N ALA A 385 -1.46 -26.25 8.46
CA ALA A 385 -2.52 -26.85 9.27
C ALA A 385 -2.76 -26.10 10.59
N ARG A 386 -1.70 -25.68 11.28
CA ARG A 386 -1.80 -24.91 12.53
C ARG A 386 -2.43 -23.52 12.30
N ALA A 387 -2.11 -22.85 11.19
CA ALA A 387 -2.75 -21.59 10.82
C ALA A 387 -4.25 -21.75 10.56
N VAL A 388 -4.67 -22.81 9.86
CA VAL A 388 -6.09 -23.14 9.65
C VAL A 388 -6.80 -23.47 10.96
N GLN A 389 -6.14 -24.17 11.88
CA GLN A 389 -6.69 -24.48 13.19
C GLN A 389 -6.89 -23.21 14.04
N LEU A 390 -5.94 -22.28 14.01
CA LEU A 390 -6.08 -20.99 14.66
C LEU A 390 -7.24 -20.20 14.07
N ARG A 391 -7.36 -20.14 12.73
CA ARG A 391 -8.50 -19.50 12.05
C ARG A 391 -9.83 -20.04 12.56
N LYS A 392 -10.01 -21.36 12.56
CA LYS A 392 -11.25 -22.01 13.04
C LYS A 392 -11.56 -21.62 14.50
N SER A 393 -10.53 -21.49 15.34
CA SER A 393 -10.70 -21.11 16.75
C SER A 393 -11.12 -19.65 16.92
N LEU A 394 -10.57 -18.75 16.10
CA LEU A 394 -10.99 -17.33 16.05
C LEU A 394 -12.41 -17.18 15.52
N ASP A 395 -12.76 -17.90 14.45
CA ASP A 395 -14.09 -17.88 13.86
C ASP A 395 -15.16 -18.39 14.84
N ALA A 396 -14.86 -19.47 15.56
CA ALA A 396 -15.73 -19.99 16.64
C ALA A 396 -15.92 -18.99 17.79
N SER A 397 -15.01 -18.03 17.93
CA SER A 397 -15.06 -16.95 18.92
C SER A 397 -15.61 -15.63 18.33
N ASN A 398 -16.15 -15.64 17.11
CA ASN A 398 -16.66 -14.47 16.38
C ASN A 398 -15.61 -13.38 16.12
N LEU A 399 -14.33 -13.77 15.98
CA LEU A 399 -13.19 -12.90 15.69
C LEU A 399 -12.77 -12.97 14.22
N THR A 400 -13.75 -12.98 13.31
CA THR A 400 -13.55 -13.16 11.86
C THR A 400 -12.80 -12.00 11.20
N HIS A 401 -12.78 -10.82 11.84
CA HIS A 401 -12.12 -9.62 11.34
C HIS A 401 -10.58 -9.69 11.44
N LEU A 402 -10.04 -10.48 12.37
CA LEU A 402 -8.59 -10.61 12.57
C LEU A 402 -7.97 -11.45 11.46
N GLN A 403 -6.80 -11.06 10.94
CA GLN A 403 -6.06 -11.78 9.92
C GLN A 403 -4.99 -12.71 10.53
N ILE A 404 -4.59 -13.74 9.78
CA ILE A 404 -3.51 -14.67 10.18
C ILE A 404 -2.52 -14.78 9.03
N LEU A 405 -1.25 -14.51 9.31
CA LEU A 405 -0.14 -14.64 8.38
C LEU A 405 0.81 -15.74 8.87
N PRO A 406 0.83 -16.92 8.22
CA PRO A 406 1.82 -17.94 8.52
C PRO A 406 3.18 -17.58 7.91
N ILE A 407 4.25 -17.77 8.69
CA ILE A 407 5.62 -17.42 8.33
C ILE A 407 6.53 -18.61 8.63
N ILE A 408 7.43 -18.94 7.70
CA ILE A 408 8.58 -19.79 7.98
C ILE A 408 9.86 -18.96 7.90
N ALA A 409 10.59 -18.89 9.00
CA ALA A 409 11.87 -18.20 9.11
C ALA A 409 13.01 -19.22 9.02
N THR A 410 14.04 -18.90 8.24
CA THR A 410 15.22 -19.76 8.09
C THR A 410 16.53 -18.98 8.12
N ALA A 411 17.57 -19.58 8.70
CA ALA A 411 18.93 -19.05 8.66
C ALA A 411 19.63 -19.26 7.30
N LEU A 412 19.02 -20.05 6.40
CA LEU A 412 19.54 -20.31 5.06
C LEU A 412 19.26 -19.12 4.11
N SER A 413 20.18 -18.91 3.18
CA SER A 413 20.04 -17.94 2.09
C SER A 413 18.92 -18.33 1.14
N ARG A 414 18.39 -17.34 0.40
CA ARG A 414 17.33 -17.57 -0.58
C ARG A 414 17.73 -18.56 -1.68
N GLU A 415 19.01 -18.58 -2.05
CA GLU A 415 19.61 -19.52 -3.00
C GLU A 415 19.57 -20.95 -2.45
N GLU A 416 19.95 -21.16 -1.19
CA GLU A 416 19.97 -22.49 -0.55
C GLU A 416 18.58 -23.13 -0.41
N ILE A 417 17.53 -22.31 -0.28
CA ILE A 417 16.14 -22.78 -0.15
C ILE A 417 15.31 -22.62 -1.43
N GLU A 418 15.92 -22.29 -2.56
CA GLU A 418 15.21 -21.97 -3.81
C GLU A 418 14.19 -23.05 -4.21
N ALA A 419 14.58 -24.32 -4.07
CA ALA A 419 13.74 -25.48 -4.39
C ALA A 419 12.49 -25.61 -3.51
N ASP A 420 12.51 -25.05 -2.30
CA ASP A 420 11.43 -25.16 -1.32
C ASP A 420 10.50 -23.95 -1.30
N ILE A 421 10.97 -22.77 -1.73
CA ILE A 421 10.22 -21.51 -1.73
C ILE A 421 8.86 -21.67 -2.41
N ALA A 422 8.83 -22.35 -3.57
CA ALA A 422 7.62 -22.56 -4.35
C ALA A 422 6.49 -23.20 -3.53
N SER A 423 6.82 -24.21 -2.71
CA SER A 423 5.81 -24.90 -1.90
C SER A 423 5.33 -24.09 -0.71
N ALA A 424 6.18 -23.25 -0.13
CA ALA A 424 5.75 -22.34 0.91
C ALA A 424 4.75 -21.31 0.34
N GLU A 425 5.06 -20.77 -0.85
CA GLU A 425 4.20 -19.83 -1.58
C GLU A 425 2.83 -20.44 -1.94
N ASP A 426 2.80 -21.69 -2.42
CA ASP A 426 1.55 -22.42 -2.71
C ASP A 426 0.62 -22.54 -1.48
N LEU A 427 1.23 -22.74 -0.30
CA LEU A 427 0.52 -22.81 0.98
C LEU A 427 0.15 -21.44 1.56
N GLY A 428 0.53 -20.34 0.89
CA GLY A 428 0.32 -18.99 1.40
C GLY A 428 1.16 -18.68 2.65
N ILE A 429 2.35 -19.28 2.73
CA ILE A 429 3.30 -19.08 3.83
C ILE A 429 4.36 -18.08 3.38
N LEU A 430 4.57 -17.03 4.17
CA LEU A 430 5.68 -16.11 3.96
C LEU A 430 7.00 -16.80 4.31
N VAL A 431 7.95 -16.76 3.39
CA VAL A 431 9.33 -17.19 3.67
C VAL A 431 10.16 -15.96 4.05
N LEU A 432 10.79 -16.03 5.22
CA LEU A 432 11.86 -15.10 5.63
C LEU A 432 13.19 -15.84 5.54
N ALA A 433 13.92 -15.60 4.46
CA ALA A 433 15.27 -16.10 4.28
C ALA A 433 16.29 -15.22 5.03
N LYS A 434 17.54 -15.67 5.09
CA LYS A 434 18.64 -14.93 5.71
C LYS A 434 18.69 -13.46 5.31
N GLU A 435 18.57 -13.16 4.02
CA GLU A 435 18.65 -11.79 3.49
C GLU A 435 17.46 -10.93 3.93
N ASP A 436 16.26 -11.51 4.05
CA ASP A 436 15.09 -10.82 4.57
C ASP A 436 15.28 -10.48 6.06
N ILE A 437 15.84 -11.43 6.83
CA ILE A 437 16.14 -11.26 8.26
C ILE A 437 17.20 -10.17 8.46
N GLU A 438 18.30 -10.20 7.69
CA GLU A 438 19.34 -9.17 7.72
C GLU A 438 18.78 -7.80 7.36
N LYS A 439 17.89 -7.72 6.36
CA LYS A 439 17.23 -6.46 5.98
C LYS A 439 16.37 -5.93 7.13
N LEU A 440 15.58 -6.78 7.79
CA LEU A 440 14.79 -6.40 8.95
C LEU A 440 15.69 -5.94 10.11
N PHE A 441 16.76 -6.66 10.38
CA PHE A 441 17.75 -6.33 11.40
C PHE A 441 18.38 -4.95 11.18
N ASN A 442 18.72 -4.61 9.93
CA ASN A 442 19.29 -3.31 9.58
C ASN A 442 18.29 -2.13 9.72
N THR A 443 17.00 -2.41 9.90
CA THR A 443 15.96 -1.39 10.10
C THR A 443 15.58 -1.18 11.58
N LEU A 444 16.18 -1.92 12.52
CA LEU A 444 15.75 -1.92 13.93
C LEU A 444 15.92 -0.57 14.65
N SER A 445 16.79 0.30 14.15
CA SER A 445 16.97 1.67 14.68
C SER A 445 15.77 2.58 14.42
N TRP A 446 14.97 2.28 13.38
CA TRP A 446 13.80 3.05 13.00
C TRP A 446 12.57 2.66 13.82
N PHE A 447 11.70 3.63 14.09
CA PHE A 447 10.41 3.36 14.73
C PHE A 447 9.58 2.46 13.82
N PRO A 448 9.33 1.19 14.20
CA PRO A 448 8.66 0.27 13.32
C PRO A 448 7.17 0.57 13.29
N ASN A 449 6.54 0.32 12.15
CA ASN A 449 5.09 0.27 12.03
C ASN A 449 4.70 -1.19 11.78
N PRO A 450 4.49 -2.00 12.83
CA PRO A 450 4.20 -3.43 12.69
C PRO A 450 2.94 -3.70 11.87
N ASP A 451 1.90 -2.85 11.95
CA ASP A 451 0.70 -3.02 11.14
C ASP A 451 1.00 -2.78 9.65
N SER A 452 1.77 -1.74 9.32
CA SER A 452 2.18 -1.51 7.92
C SER A 452 3.09 -2.62 7.41
N GLN A 453 3.98 -3.16 8.25
CA GLN A 453 4.84 -4.30 7.88
C GLN A 453 4.01 -5.55 7.65
N TYR A 454 3.00 -5.81 8.49
CA TYR A 454 2.05 -6.91 8.33
C TYR A 454 1.28 -6.80 7.01
N GLU A 455 0.75 -5.62 6.70
CA GLU A 455 0.00 -5.35 5.47
C GLU A 455 0.89 -5.58 4.23
N GLN A 456 2.13 -5.09 4.24
CA GLN A 456 3.10 -5.31 3.15
C GLN A 456 3.48 -6.79 2.99
N ALA A 457 3.70 -7.50 4.10
CA ALA A 457 4.06 -8.91 4.09
C ALA A 457 2.91 -9.79 3.57
N THR A 458 1.68 -9.48 3.99
CA THR A 458 0.46 -10.13 3.49
C THR A 458 0.30 -9.90 1.99
N ALA A 459 0.49 -8.66 1.52
CA ALA A 459 0.45 -8.35 0.09
C ALA A 459 1.53 -9.12 -0.71
N LYS A 460 2.74 -9.31 -0.15
CA LYS A 460 3.81 -10.11 -0.78
C LYS A 460 3.42 -11.60 -0.89
N VAL A 461 2.84 -12.18 0.16
CA VAL A 461 2.39 -13.59 0.12
C VAL A 461 1.29 -13.79 -0.92
N ILE A 462 0.32 -12.88 -0.95
CA ILE A 462 -0.75 -12.89 -1.94
C ILE A 462 -0.12 -12.87 -3.34
N LYS A 463 0.73 -11.87 -3.63
CA LYS A 463 1.43 -11.75 -4.91
C LYS A 463 2.25 -13.00 -5.28
N ASN A 464 2.97 -13.62 -4.33
CA ASN A 464 3.80 -14.78 -4.62
C ASN A 464 2.97 -16.03 -4.92
N LYS A 465 1.87 -16.23 -4.20
CA LYS A 465 0.93 -17.33 -4.45
C LYS A 465 0.27 -17.18 -5.83
N GLU A 466 0.00 -15.95 -6.24
CA GLU A 466 -0.52 -15.60 -7.56
C GLU A 466 0.52 -15.90 -8.66
N MET A 467 1.79 -15.50 -8.46
CA MET A 467 2.91 -15.79 -9.39
C MET A 467 3.27 -17.29 -9.53
N ARG A 468 2.95 -18.16 -8.57
CA ARG A 468 3.29 -19.61 -8.65
C ARG A 468 2.21 -20.45 -9.30
N LYS A 469 0.94 -20.11 -9.06
CA LYS A 469 -0.18 -20.70 -9.80
C LYS A 469 -0.02 -20.51 -11.31
N SER A 470 0.61 -19.43 -11.77
CA SER A 470 0.91 -19.20 -13.18
C SER A 470 2.09 -20.04 -13.74
N ILE A 471 3.00 -20.54 -12.89
CA ILE A 471 4.18 -21.34 -13.32
C ILE A 471 3.88 -22.85 -13.36
N ASN A 472 3.09 -23.37 -12.41
CA ASN A 472 2.82 -24.83 -12.29
C ASN A 472 1.64 -25.34 -13.15
N GLY A 473 0.99 -24.47 -13.93
CA GLY A 473 -0.15 -24.82 -14.80
C GLY A 473 0.21 -25.39 -16.18
N GLY A 474 1.28 -26.18 -16.28
CA GLY A 474 1.66 -26.89 -17.51
C GLY A 474 0.89 -28.20 -17.70
N GLU A 475 0.11 -28.25 -18.78
CA GLU A 475 -0.51 -29.40 -19.50
C GLU A 475 -0.87 -30.68 -18.70
N PHE A 476 -2.18 -30.93 -18.59
CA PHE A 476 -2.77 -32.25 -18.84
C PHE A 476 -3.75 -32.15 -20.01
#